data_AF-A0A0M8RIS6-F1
#
_entry.id   AF-A0A0M8RIS6-F1
#
_cell.length_a   1.000
_cell.length_b   1.000
_cell.length_c   1.000
_cell.angle_alpha   90.00
_cell.angle_beta   90.00
_cell.angle_gamma   90.00
#
_symmetry.space_group_name_H-M   'P 1'
#
loop_
_entity.id
_entity.type
_entity.pdbx_description
1 polymer ?
#
loop_
_entity_poly.entity_id
_entity_poly.type
_entity_poly.pdbx_seq_one_letter_code
_entity_poly.pdbx_strand_id
1 'polypeptide(L)'
;MWASVIAVLGTLAGVALASATQLWAERRTRADRQRQEIAESVHELLGAVITYRKQYWLSIADLREGRSQSREDRVALYRARSEVTRAIDRLALATADPALRTPASAAVWSAIELADIPLGPVTDGRFADEVEAALAEGRERSRNAHTVLRNAATVYIQRLSRGVRRD
;
A
#
# COMPACT_ATOMS: atom_id res chain seq x y z
N MET A 1 11.80 3.23 -63.94
CA MET A 1 12.73 3.38 -62.79
C MET A 1 12.12 4.18 -61.64
N TRP A 2 11.35 5.25 -61.88
CA TRP A 2 10.70 6.04 -60.83
C TRP A 2 9.66 5.29 -59.97
N ALA A 3 8.85 4.41 -60.57
CA ALA A 3 7.84 3.63 -59.85
C ALA A 3 8.44 2.69 -58.78
N SER A 4 9.62 2.13 -59.04
CA SER A 4 10.31 1.23 -58.11
C SER A 4 10.86 1.96 -56.89
N VAL A 5 11.34 3.20 -57.06
CA VAL A 5 11.81 4.05 -55.95
C VAL A 5 10.66 4.45 -55.03
N ILE A 6 9.50 4.81 -55.60
CA ILE A 6 8.29 5.14 -54.83
C ILE A 6 7.79 3.93 -54.03
N ALA A 7 7.83 2.74 -54.62
CA ALA A 7 7.42 1.51 -53.94
C ALA A 7 8.31 1.20 -52.71
N VAL A 8 9.64 1.29 -52.86
CA VAL A 8 10.59 1.05 -51.75
C VAL A 8 10.41 2.10 -50.64
N LEU A 9 10.21 3.37 -50.99
CA LEU A 9 9.93 4.43 -50.01
C LEU A 9 8.60 4.19 -49.27
N GLY A 10 7.56 3.73 -49.97
CA GLY A 10 6.28 3.36 -49.36
C GLY A 10 6.39 2.21 -48.36
N THR A 11 7.18 1.18 -48.69
CA THR A 11 7.42 0.05 -47.77
C THR A 11 8.25 0.48 -46.56
N LEU A 12 9.31 1.28 -46.75
CA LEU A 12 10.13 1.79 -45.64
C LEU A 12 9.34 2.73 -44.72
N ALA A 13 8.49 3.60 -45.28
CA ALA A 13 7.59 4.45 -44.51
C ALA A 13 6.55 3.62 -43.73
N GLY A 14 6.00 2.56 -44.34
CA GLY A 14 5.09 1.63 -43.69
C GLY A 14 5.73 0.88 -42.52
N VAL A 15 6.95 0.38 -42.70
CA VAL A 15 7.73 -0.30 -41.64
C VAL A 15 8.08 0.66 -40.50
N ALA A 16 8.50 1.89 -40.83
CA ALA A 16 8.80 2.91 -39.82
C ALA A 16 7.56 3.30 -39.00
N LEU A 17 6.42 3.48 -39.66
CA LEU A 17 5.15 3.79 -38.99
C LEU A 17 4.68 2.62 -38.11
N ALA A 18 4.77 1.39 -38.59
CA ALA A 18 4.42 0.20 -37.82
C ALA A 18 5.34 0.01 -36.59
N SER A 19 6.65 0.25 -36.76
CA SER A 19 7.61 0.19 -35.65
C SER A 19 7.32 1.27 -34.60
N ALA A 20 6.97 2.48 -35.05
CA ALA A 20 6.58 3.57 -34.17
C ALA A 20 5.30 3.24 -33.41
N THR A 21 4.23 2.79 -34.09
CA THR A 21 2.97 2.44 -33.40
C THR A 21 3.15 1.28 -32.43
N GLN A 22 4.00 0.31 -32.74
CA GLN A 22 4.34 -0.80 -31.84
C GLN A 22 5.08 -0.32 -30.59
N LEU A 23 6.09 0.54 -30.73
CA LEU A 23 6.81 1.13 -29.59
C LEU A 23 5.87 1.93 -28.69
N TRP A 24 4.91 2.66 -29.27
CA TRP A 24 3.91 3.41 -28.53
C TRP A 24 2.93 2.50 -27.78
N ALA A 25 2.45 1.43 -28.42
CA ALA A 25 1.57 0.43 -27.80
C ALA A 25 2.27 -0.29 -26.64
N GLU A 26 3.55 -0.63 -26.79
CA GLU A 26 4.36 -1.24 -25.73
C GLU A 26 4.54 -0.29 -24.54
N ARG A 27 4.82 0.99 -24.79
CA ARG A 27 4.94 2.00 -23.72
C ARG A 27 3.65 2.16 -22.92
N ARG A 28 2.50 2.26 -23.59
CA ARG A 28 1.19 2.34 -22.93
C ARG A 28 0.90 1.10 -22.09
N THR A 29 1.12 -0.08 -22.66
CA THR A 29 0.93 -1.36 -21.95
C THR A 29 1.81 -1.46 -20.70
N ARG A 30 3.08 -1.04 -20.78
CA ARG A 30 3.99 -1.02 -19.62
C ARG A 30 3.52 -0.05 -18.54
N ALA A 31 3.10 1.16 -18.92
CA ALA A 31 2.62 2.16 -17.98
C ALA A 31 1.32 1.73 -17.28
N ASP A 32 0.38 1.12 -18.02
CA ASP A 32 -0.85 0.59 -17.45
C ASP A 32 -0.58 -0.57 -16.48
N ARG A 33 0.35 -1.47 -16.84
CA ARG A 33 0.76 -2.58 -15.96
C ARG A 33 1.39 -2.08 -14.67
N GLN A 34 2.33 -1.13 -14.76
CA GLN A 34 2.96 -0.53 -13.58
C GLN A 34 1.93 0.17 -12.69
N ARG A 35 0.97 0.88 -13.29
CA ARG A 35 -0.11 1.53 -12.55
C ARG A 35 -0.97 0.50 -11.79
N GLN A 36 -1.33 -0.61 -12.44
CA GLN A 36 -2.12 -1.68 -11.82
C GLN A 36 -1.36 -2.33 -10.67
N GLU A 37 -0.09 -2.67 -10.88
CA GLU A 37 0.77 -3.29 -9.86
C GLU A 37 0.92 -2.39 -8.62
N ILE A 38 1.12 -1.09 -8.81
CA ILE A 38 1.18 -0.13 -7.70
C ILE A 38 -0.17 -0.02 -6.99
N ALA A 39 -1.28 0.05 -7.73
CA ALA A 39 -2.61 0.15 -7.14
C ALA A 39 -2.95 -1.09 -6.29
N GLU A 40 -2.64 -2.27 -6.80
CA GLU A 40 -2.82 -3.55 -6.11
C GLU A 40 -1.93 -3.63 -4.86
N SER A 41 -0.65 -3.31 -4.97
CA SER A 41 0.28 -3.32 -3.84
C SER A 41 -0.15 -2.38 -2.70
N VAL A 42 -0.64 -1.18 -3.05
CA VAL A 42 -1.20 -0.26 -2.05
C VAL A 42 -2.49 -0.80 -1.43
N HIS A 43 -3.36 -1.40 -2.25
CA HIS A 43 -4.61 -1.98 -1.76
C HIS A 43 -4.35 -3.11 -0.75
N GLU A 44 -3.43 -4.02 -1.08
CA GLU A 44 -2.96 -5.08 -0.18
C GLU A 44 -2.42 -4.49 1.12
N LEU A 45 -1.59 -3.44 1.04
CA LEU A 45 -1.02 -2.79 2.22
C LEU A 45 -2.09 -2.16 3.13
N LEU A 46 -3.04 -1.41 2.56
CA LEU A 46 -4.14 -0.82 3.32
C LEU A 46 -4.97 -1.92 4.01
N GLY A 47 -5.26 -3.01 3.30
CA GLY A 47 -5.98 -4.17 3.85
C GLY A 47 -5.22 -4.86 4.99
N ALA A 48 -3.91 -5.05 4.83
CA ALA A 48 -3.05 -5.66 5.85
C ALA A 48 -2.99 -4.78 7.11
N VAL A 49 -2.83 -3.46 6.96
CA VAL A 49 -2.82 -2.51 8.09
C VAL A 49 -4.14 -2.52 8.86
N ILE A 50 -5.29 -2.52 8.15
CA ILE A 50 -6.61 -2.65 8.79
C ILE A 50 -6.72 -3.98 9.54
N THR A 51 -6.29 -5.07 8.92
CA THR A 51 -6.36 -6.41 9.51
C THR A 51 -5.54 -6.50 10.79
N TYR A 52 -4.30 -6.00 10.78
CA TYR A 52 -3.47 -5.94 11.97
C TYR A 52 -4.12 -5.13 13.09
N ARG A 53 -4.59 -3.91 12.78
CA ARG A 53 -5.27 -3.04 13.76
C ARG A 53 -6.51 -3.71 14.33
N LYS A 54 -7.30 -4.41 13.51
CA LYS A 54 -8.45 -5.21 13.97
C LYS A 54 -8.00 -6.26 14.99
N GLN A 55 -6.99 -7.07 14.68
CA GLN A 55 -6.49 -8.11 15.59
C GLN A 55 -5.97 -7.51 16.90
N TYR A 56 -5.23 -6.41 16.81
CA TYR A 56 -4.75 -5.70 17.99
C TYR A 56 -5.92 -5.22 18.87
N TRP A 57 -6.91 -4.53 18.31
CA TRP A 57 -8.03 -4.01 19.10
C TRP A 57 -8.95 -5.10 19.67
N LEU A 58 -9.06 -6.25 19.00
CA LEU A 58 -9.71 -7.44 19.58
C LEU A 58 -8.92 -7.92 20.80
N SER A 59 -7.60 -8.05 20.71
CA SER A 59 -6.79 -8.45 21.86
C SER A 59 -6.92 -7.48 23.05
N ILE A 60 -7.04 -6.18 22.79
CA ILE A 60 -7.30 -5.16 23.83
C ILE A 60 -8.68 -5.35 24.47
N ALA A 61 -9.71 -5.63 23.69
CA ALA A 61 -11.05 -5.89 24.21
C ALA A 61 -11.06 -7.16 25.09
N ASP A 62 -10.42 -8.24 24.62
CA ASP A 62 -10.31 -9.50 25.34
C ASP A 62 -9.62 -9.31 26.70
N LEU A 63 -8.52 -8.54 26.74
CA LEU A 63 -7.83 -8.21 27.98
C LEU A 63 -8.71 -7.43 28.95
N ARG A 64 -9.48 -6.45 28.46
CA ARG A 64 -10.44 -5.70 29.29
C ARG A 64 -11.54 -6.57 29.86
N GLU A 65 -11.93 -7.62 29.16
CA GLU A 65 -12.89 -8.63 29.63
C GLU A 65 -12.28 -9.67 30.60
N GLY A 66 -10.99 -9.52 30.94
CA GLY A 66 -10.27 -10.47 31.79
C GLY A 66 -9.90 -11.78 31.09
N ARG A 67 -10.03 -11.84 29.76
CA ARG A 67 -9.60 -13.00 28.97
C ARG A 67 -8.11 -12.91 28.70
N SER A 68 -7.39 -13.97 29.10
CA SER A 68 -5.98 -14.10 28.80
C SER A 68 -5.76 -14.43 27.33
N GLN A 69 -4.68 -13.89 26.74
CA GLN A 69 -4.36 -14.12 25.33
C GLN A 69 -3.95 -15.57 25.09
N SER A 70 -4.72 -16.28 24.25
CA SER A 70 -4.40 -17.65 23.87
C SER A 70 -3.20 -17.72 22.94
N ARG A 71 -2.66 -18.92 22.72
CA ARG A 71 -1.62 -19.15 21.71
C ARG A 71 -2.13 -18.78 20.31
N GLU A 72 -3.38 -19.09 20.01
CA GLU A 72 -3.99 -18.83 18.70
C GLU A 72 -4.12 -17.34 18.43
N ASP A 73 -4.50 -16.54 19.44
CA ASP A 73 -4.58 -15.07 19.33
C ASP A 73 -3.21 -14.46 19.05
N ARG A 74 -2.15 -14.95 19.72
CA ARG A 74 -0.78 -14.53 19.42
C ARG A 74 -0.39 -14.86 17.99
N VAL A 75 -0.69 -16.08 17.53
CA VAL A 75 -0.40 -16.50 16.15
C VAL A 75 -1.15 -15.62 15.16
N ALA A 76 -2.41 -15.27 15.41
CA ALA A 76 -3.18 -14.39 14.55
C ALA A 76 -2.56 -12.98 14.45
N LEU A 77 -2.11 -12.42 15.57
CA LEU A 77 -1.45 -11.12 15.60
C LEU A 77 -0.09 -11.14 14.87
N TYR A 78 0.73 -12.16 15.09
CA TYR A 78 2.01 -12.33 14.39
C TYR A 78 1.84 -12.56 12.88
N ARG A 79 0.81 -13.34 12.49
CA ARG A 79 0.46 -13.52 11.08
C ARG A 79 0.05 -12.18 10.47
N ALA A 80 -0.83 -11.42 11.12
CA ALA A 80 -1.24 -10.11 10.62
C ALA A 80 -0.05 -9.14 10.50
N ARG A 81 0.89 -9.16 11.45
CA ARG A 81 2.15 -8.37 11.36
C ARG A 81 2.98 -8.79 10.16
N SER A 82 3.11 -10.09 9.93
CA SER A 82 3.85 -10.63 8.77
C SER A 82 3.22 -10.21 7.45
N GLU A 83 1.89 -10.19 7.34
CA GLU A 83 1.22 -9.71 6.13
C GLU A 83 1.44 -8.22 5.89
N VAL A 84 1.47 -7.39 6.95
CA VAL A 84 1.83 -5.98 6.83
C VAL A 84 3.24 -5.82 6.27
N THR A 85 4.21 -6.58 6.79
CA THR A 85 5.60 -6.58 6.29
C THR A 85 5.67 -6.99 4.82
N ARG A 86 5.02 -8.10 4.43
CA ARG A 86 5.00 -8.54 3.02
C ARG A 86 4.39 -7.50 2.08
N ALA A 87 3.31 -6.86 2.50
CA ALA A 87 2.63 -5.87 1.68
C ALA A 87 3.48 -4.60 1.48
N ILE A 88 4.19 -4.13 2.51
CA ILE A 88 5.09 -2.98 2.36
C ILE A 88 6.32 -3.31 1.51
N ASP A 89 6.87 -4.54 1.64
CA ASP A 89 7.98 -5.00 0.81
C ASP A 89 7.57 -5.08 -0.66
N ARG A 90 6.37 -5.62 -0.95
CA ARG A 90 5.83 -5.63 -2.32
C ARG A 90 5.68 -4.22 -2.88
N LEU A 91 5.13 -3.27 -2.12
CA LEU A 91 5.04 -1.89 -2.55
C LEU A 91 6.43 -1.26 -2.80
N ALA A 92 7.40 -1.58 -1.94
CA ALA A 92 8.77 -1.09 -2.08
C ALA A 92 9.50 -1.63 -3.33
N LEU A 93 9.11 -2.82 -3.81
CA LEU A 93 9.58 -3.39 -5.08
C LEU A 93 8.86 -2.77 -6.30
N ALA A 94 7.58 -2.38 -6.15
CA ALA A 94 6.79 -1.78 -7.22
C ALA A 94 7.15 -0.30 -7.49
N THR A 95 7.63 0.44 -6.47
CA THR A 95 8.04 1.84 -6.64
C THR A 95 9.09 2.33 -5.64
N ALA A 96 9.95 3.24 -6.13
CA ALA A 96 10.90 4.01 -5.33
C ALA A 96 10.38 5.41 -4.95
N ASP A 97 9.20 5.83 -5.45
CA ASP A 97 8.74 7.22 -5.31
C ASP A 97 8.41 7.57 -3.83
N PRO A 98 9.08 8.59 -3.25
CA PRO A 98 8.85 8.97 -1.86
C PRO A 98 7.44 9.50 -1.58
N ALA A 99 6.72 10.01 -2.59
CA ALA A 99 5.35 10.47 -2.46
C ALA A 99 4.38 9.35 -2.08
N LEU A 100 4.75 8.09 -2.35
CA LEU A 100 3.98 6.91 -1.94
C LEU A 100 4.67 6.12 -0.81
N ARG A 101 6.00 6.00 -0.83
CA ARG A 101 6.74 5.24 0.21
C ARG A 101 6.63 5.88 1.59
N THR A 102 6.75 7.20 1.69
CA THR A 102 6.70 7.91 2.98
C THR A 102 5.38 7.69 3.72
N PRO A 103 4.21 7.97 3.12
CA PRO A 103 2.95 7.71 3.81
C PRO A 103 2.67 6.22 4.01
N ALA A 104 3.20 5.34 3.15
CA ALA A 104 3.10 3.90 3.34
C ALA A 104 3.84 3.42 4.59
N SER A 105 5.10 3.85 4.76
CA SER A 105 5.88 3.57 5.97
C SER A 105 5.20 4.14 7.21
N ALA A 106 4.68 5.37 7.16
CA ALA A 106 3.95 5.96 8.28
C ALA A 106 2.72 5.15 8.68
N ALA A 107 1.93 4.65 7.71
CA ALA A 107 0.77 3.80 7.98
C ALA A 107 1.14 2.45 8.60
N VAL A 108 2.25 1.84 8.16
CA VAL A 108 2.77 0.59 8.71
C VAL A 108 3.25 0.78 10.14
N TRP A 109 4.15 1.74 10.36
CA TRP A 109 4.79 1.93 11.66
C TRP A 109 3.79 2.38 12.72
N SER A 110 2.91 3.33 12.40
CA SER A 110 1.86 3.75 13.33
C SER A 110 0.88 2.62 13.71
N ALA A 111 0.73 1.60 12.86
CA ALA A 111 -0.05 0.42 13.20
C ALA A 111 0.77 -0.54 14.09
N ILE A 112 2.00 -0.87 13.71
CA ILE A 112 2.88 -1.79 14.44
C ILE A 112 3.22 -1.28 15.85
N GLU A 113 3.48 0.01 15.99
CA GLU A 113 3.81 0.68 17.26
C GLU A 113 2.70 0.59 18.30
N LEU A 114 1.46 0.23 17.91
CA LEU A 114 0.41 -0.09 18.87
C LEU A 114 0.82 -1.23 19.82
N ALA A 115 1.54 -2.24 19.31
CA ALA A 115 2.01 -3.35 20.13
C ALA A 115 3.13 -2.96 21.11
N ASP A 116 3.72 -1.78 20.95
CA ASP A 116 4.79 -1.30 21.82
C ASP A 116 4.24 -0.50 23.02
N ILE A 117 2.92 -0.26 23.07
CA ILE A 117 2.26 0.40 24.21
C ILE A 117 2.29 -0.56 25.41
N PRO A 118 2.91 -0.18 26.55
CA PRO A 118 2.95 -1.02 27.73
C PRO A 118 1.57 -1.06 28.41
N LEU A 119 0.88 -2.20 28.34
CA LEU A 119 -0.52 -2.28 28.76
C LEU A 119 -0.74 -2.35 30.28
N GLY A 120 0.16 -3.01 31.02
CA GLY A 120 -0.03 -3.25 32.46
C GLY A 120 -1.27 -4.12 32.78
N PRO A 121 -1.63 -4.27 34.07
CA PRO A 121 -2.81 -5.01 34.48
C PRO A 121 -4.10 -4.26 34.20
N VAL A 122 -5.19 -5.00 34.00
CA VAL A 122 -6.55 -4.45 33.90
C VAL A 122 -7.21 -4.49 35.28
N THR A 123 -7.81 -3.38 35.69
CA THR A 123 -8.63 -3.27 36.91
C THR A 123 -9.99 -2.70 36.51
N ASP A 124 -11.09 -3.35 36.95
CA ASP A 124 -12.47 -2.94 36.62
C ASP A 124 -12.73 -2.69 35.12
N GLY A 125 -12.16 -3.56 34.27
CA GLY A 125 -12.34 -3.51 32.83
C GLY A 125 -11.54 -2.42 32.09
N ARG A 126 -10.59 -1.76 32.76
CA ARG A 126 -9.75 -0.70 32.18
C ARG A 126 -8.28 -0.89 32.51
N PHE A 127 -7.41 -0.38 31.63
CA PHE A 127 -6.00 -0.18 31.95
C PHE A 127 -5.81 1.10 32.78
N ALA A 128 -4.59 1.34 33.25
CA ALA A 128 -4.24 2.63 33.86
C ALA A 128 -4.53 3.79 32.89
N ASP A 129 -4.88 4.97 33.43
CA ASP A 129 -5.34 6.10 32.61
C ASP A 129 -4.31 6.55 31.56
N GLU A 130 -3.02 6.49 31.89
CA GLU A 130 -1.94 6.77 30.95
C GLU A 130 -1.89 5.80 29.76
N VAL A 131 -2.19 4.52 30.00
CA VAL A 131 -2.27 3.49 28.97
C VAL A 131 -3.50 3.71 28.09
N GLU A 132 -4.65 4.03 28.69
CA GLU A 132 -5.86 4.35 27.95
C GLU A 132 -5.68 5.58 27.05
N ALA A 133 -4.99 6.61 27.55
CA ALA A 133 -4.62 7.78 26.75
C ALA A 133 -3.68 7.40 25.58
N ALA A 134 -2.64 6.60 25.85
CA ALA A 134 -1.72 6.13 24.82
C ALA A 134 -2.42 5.27 23.75
N LEU A 135 -3.34 4.39 24.16
CA LEU A 135 -4.17 3.59 23.25
C LEU A 135 -5.07 4.48 22.37
N ALA A 136 -5.71 5.50 22.97
CA ALA A 136 -6.54 6.43 22.23
C ALA A 136 -5.73 7.24 21.21
N GLU A 137 -4.57 7.75 21.61
CA GLU A 137 -3.65 8.46 20.72
C GLU A 137 -3.15 7.56 19.59
N GLY A 138 -2.67 6.35 19.92
CA GLY A 138 -2.21 5.38 18.93
C GLY A 138 -3.30 4.98 17.94
N ARG A 139 -4.54 4.81 18.42
CA ARG A 139 -5.71 4.56 17.55
C ARG A 139 -5.89 5.68 16.53
N GLU A 140 -5.82 6.93 16.98
CA GLU A 140 -6.03 8.08 16.11
C GLU A 140 -4.86 8.28 15.14
N ARG A 141 -3.61 8.19 15.61
CA ARG A 141 -2.42 8.23 14.76
C ARG A 141 -2.46 7.19 13.65
N SER A 142 -2.78 5.93 13.99
CA SER A 142 -2.86 4.85 12.98
C SER A 142 -4.01 5.05 11.97
N ARG A 143 -5.17 5.59 12.40
CA ARG A 143 -6.28 5.96 11.49
C ARG A 143 -5.86 7.07 10.53
N ASN A 144 -5.19 8.10 11.04
CA ASN A 144 -4.78 9.25 10.26
C ASN A 144 -3.70 8.86 9.25
N ALA A 145 -2.68 8.10 9.66
CA ALA A 145 -1.64 7.61 8.75
C ALA A 145 -2.21 6.73 7.61
N HIS A 146 -3.15 5.83 7.92
CA HIS A 146 -3.87 5.05 6.91
C HIS A 146 -4.63 5.95 5.92
N THR A 147 -5.30 7.00 6.42
CA THR A 147 -6.04 7.95 5.57
C THR A 147 -5.10 8.77 4.68
N VAL A 148 -3.97 9.19 5.21
CA VAL A 148 -2.91 9.90 4.46
C VAL A 148 -2.37 9.01 3.34
N LEU A 149 -2.07 7.73 3.61
CA LEU A 149 -1.65 6.76 2.58
C LEU A 149 -2.70 6.63 1.47
N ARG A 150 -3.97 6.40 1.82
CA ARG A 150 -5.07 6.27 0.85
C ARG A 150 -5.16 7.51 -0.06
N ASN A 151 -5.07 8.69 0.53
CA ASN A 151 -5.13 9.95 -0.21
C ASN A 151 -3.90 10.13 -1.13
N ALA A 152 -2.70 9.85 -0.62
CA ALA A 152 -1.47 9.90 -1.41
C ALA A 152 -1.50 8.93 -2.60
N ALA A 153 -1.97 7.70 -2.39
CA ALA A 153 -2.15 6.71 -3.45
C ALA A 153 -3.14 7.17 -4.53
N THR A 154 -4.25 7.78 -4.12
CA THR A 154 -5.24 8.34 -5.05
C THR A 154 -4.61 9.41 -5.95
N VAL A 155 -3.88 10.36 -5.35
CA VAL A 155 -3.17 11.41 -6.10
C VAL A 155 -2.11 10.83 -7.01
N TYR A 156 -1.35 9.84 -6.52
CA TYR A 156 -0.28 9.18 -7.26
C TYR A 156 -0.80 8.46 -8.51
N ILE A 157 -1.85 7.65 -8.37
CA ILE A 157 -2.49 6.92 -9.48
C ILE A 157 -3.07 7.90 -10.52
N GLN A 158 -3.68 9.00 -10.06
CA GLN A 158 -4.18 10.05 -10.97
C GLN A 158 -3.04 10.73 -11.73
N ARG A 159 -1.88 10.97 -11.09
CA ARG A 159 -0.70 11.53 -11.74
C ARG A 159 -0.16 10.59 -12.82
N LEU A 160 -0.01 9.30 -12.51
CA LEU A 160 0.39 8.29 -13.49
C LEU A 160 -0.55 8.28 -14.71
N SER A 161 -1.87 8.36 -14.47
CA SER A 161 -2.89 8.37 -15.53
C SER A 161 -2.83 9.62 -16.43
N ARG A 162 -2.30 10.74 -15.92
CA ARG A 162 -2.13 11.99 -16.68
C ARG A 162 -0.81 12.03 -17.44
N GLY A 163 0.25 11.42 -16.93
CA GLY A 163 1.54 11.27 -17.62
C GLY A 163 1.37 10.50 -18.94
N VAL A 164 0.62 9.39 -18.91
CA VAL A 164 0.32 8.56 -20.09
C VAL A 164 -0.48 9.32 -21.19
N ARG A 165 -1.17 10.42 -20.85
CA ARG A 165 -1.94 11.23 -21.81
C ARG A 165 -1.14 12.37 -22.46
N ARG A 166 0.01 12.74 -21.91
CA ARG A 166 0.82 13.88 -22.41
C ARG A 166 1.95 13.46 -23.33
N ASP A 167 2.30 12.18 -23.35
CA ASP A 167 3.22 11.56 -24.29
C ASP A 167 2.46 10.99 -25.50
#